data_AF-A0A0F8C0C5-F1
#
_entry.id   AF-A0A0F8C0C5-F1
#
_cell.length_a   1.000
_cell.length_b   1.000
_cell.length_c   1.000
_cell.angle_alpha   90.00
_cell.angle_beta   90.00
_cell.angle_gamma   90.00
#
_symmetry.space_group_name_H-M   'P 1'
#
loop_
_entity.id
_entity.type
_entity.pdbx_description
1 polymer ?
#
loop_
_entity_poly.entity_id
_entity_poly.type
_entity_poly.pdbx_seq_one_letter_code
_entity_poly.pdbx_strand_id
1 'polypeptide(L)'
;MDRARIIAEAAARISQKLDAAAIMVSGDLSFEEIETGGVPVYYISMRPKSIIDHLVATGKEGKSPVKELSDQLNREASGNFDHLQHAAAIEYVLEGPKGGIVVGVVETRGSSSIIVHSLDENPLIKAMKECEERVRPEVMNAVLKIAFDIALTGREGKKIGAAFIVGDSEEVLKRSHQIILNPYAGHEEIHRNVLDKKNWESIKEFAQLDGVFVIDETGIIHAAGRYLDVDGKNIDIDKGLGGRHVSAAAISRDTVAISVTVSESGGVLRVYKDAKETICIESLQPATRYI
;
A
#
# COMPACT_ATOMS: atom_id res chain seq x y z
N MET A 1 21.71 -22.42 22.90
CA MET A 1 20.56 -22.38 21.97
C MET A 1 20.44 -20.94 21.53
N ASP A 2 20.49 -20.70 20.23
CA ASP A 2 20.49 -19.35 19.67
C ASP A 2 19.19 -18.62 20.02
N ARG A 3 19.28 -17.36 20.47
CA ARG A 3 18.12 -16.54 20.87
C ARG A 3 17.14 -16.42 19.70
N ALA A 4 17.65 -16.21 18.48
CA ALA A 4 16.84 -16.10 17.28
C ALA A 4 16.03 -17.38 17.03
N ARG A 5 16.67 -18.54 17.14
CA ARG A 5 16.00 -19.84 16.99
C ARG A 5 14.87 -20.05 18.01
N ILE A 6 15.09 -19.72 19.28
CA ILE A 6 14.05 -19.84 20.31
C ILE A 6 12.83 -18.97 19.97
N ILE A 7 13.05 -17.76 19.48
CA ILE A 7 11.97 -16.84 19.11
C ILE A 7 11.20 -17.37 17.90
N ALA A 8 11.90 -17.84 16.87
CA ALA A 8 11.27 -18.41 15.69
C ALA A 8 10.46 -19.69 16.02
N GLU A 9 11.01 -20.59 16.84
CA GLU A 9 10.29 -21.78 17.34
C GLU A 9 9.05 -21.39 18.16
N ALA A 10 9.14 -20.35 19.00
CA ALA A 10 8.00 -19.84 19.74
C ALA A 10 6.92 -19.27 18.82
N ALA A 11 7.31 -18.48 17.81
CA ALA A 11 6.40 -17.92 16.81
C ALA A 11 5.73 -19.01 15.96
N ALA A 12 6.47 -20.01 15.50
CA ALA A 12 5.94 -21.16 14.77
C ALA A 12 4.90 -21.92 15.63
N ARG A 13 5.22 -22.19 16.89
CA ARG A 13 4.28 -22.84 17.83
C ARG A 13 3.03 -22.00 18.09
N ILE A 14 3.15 -20.69 18.25
CA ILE A 14 2.00 -19.79 18.41
C ILE A 14 1.13 -19.85 17.15
N SER A 15 1.75 -19.80 15.98
CA SER A 15 1.07 -19.82 14.68
C SER A 15 0.27 -21.09 14.47
N GLN A 16 0.84 -22.25 14.78
CA GLN A 16 0.13 -23.54 14.71
C GLN A 16 -1.04 -23.60 15.67
N LYS A 17 -0.86 -23.15 16.93
CA LYS A 17 -1.92 -23.18 17.94
C LYS A 17 -3.09 -22.26 17.63
N LEU A 18 -2.84 -21.20 16.87
CA LEU A 18 -3.84 -20.21 16.50
C LEU A 18 -4.41 -20.44 15.09
N ASP A 19 -3.99 -21.50 14.39
CA ASP A 19 -4.35 -21.74 12.99
C ASP A 19 -4.09 -20.49 12.12
N ALA A 20 -2.88 -19.94 12.27
CA ALA A 20 -2.50 -18.69 11.62
C ALA A 20 -2.44 -18.88 10.10
N ALA A 21 -2.96 -17.89 9.38
CA ALA A 21 -2.93 -17.83 7.93
C ALA A 21 -1.51 -17.59 7.39
N ALA A 22 -0.66 -16.91 8.17
CA ALA A 22 0.74 -16.67 7.82
C ALA A 22 1.60 -16.26 9.03
N ILE A 23 2.90 -16.50 8.87
CA ILE A 23 3.96 -15.90 9.69
C ILE A 23 4.61 -14.79 8.85
N MET A 24 4.78 -13.60 9.43
CA MET A 24 5.39 -12.45 8.77
C MET A 24 6.66 -12.03 9.52
N VAL A 25 7.80 -12.05 8.86
CA VAL A 25 9.12 -11.88 9.50
C VAL A 25 9.77 -10.60 8.99
N SER A 26 10.09 -9.68 9.89
CA SER A 26 10.89 -8.48 9.61
C SER A 26 12.17 -8.53 10.43
N GLY A 27 13.31 -8.70 9.78
CA GLY A 27 14.62 -8.86 10.41
C GLY A 27 15.36 -10.08 9.89
N ASP A 28 16.35 -10.54 10.64
CA ASP A 28 17.28 -11.59 10.19
C ASP A 28 16.94 -12.98 10.76
N LEU A 29 15.76 -13.16 11.39
CA LEU A 29 15.32 -14.48 11.84
C LEU A 29 15.10 -15.41 10.65
N SER A 30 15.65 -16.61 10.74
CA SER A 30 15.40 -17.69 9.80
C SER A 30 14.41 -18.71 10.39
N PHE A 31 13.49 -19.16 9.54
CA PHE A 31 12.60 -20.30 9.79
C PHE A 31 13.08 -21.58 9.09
N GLU A 32 14.29 -21.58 8.52
CA GLU A 32 14.90 -22.79 7.98
C GLU A 32 15.03 -23.85 9.09
N GLU A 33 14.65 -25.09 8.77
CA GLU A 33 14.65 -26.22 9.72
C GLU A 33 13.73 -26.03 10.94
N ILE A 34 12.78 -25.08 10.90
CA ILE A 34 11.76 -24.89 11.93
C ILE A 34 10.42 -25.39 11.39
N GLU A 35 9.82 -26.34 12.09
CA GLU A 35 8.52 -26.88 11.71
C GLU A 35 7.42 -25.81 11.95
N THR A 36 6.85 -25.28 10.86
CA THR A 36 5.76 -24.30 10.92
C THR A 36 4.38 -24.95 10.90
N GLY A 37 4.29 -26.26 10.70
CA GLY A 37 3.02 -26.98 10.56
C GLY A 37 2.26 -26.62 9.27
N GLY A 38 2.97 -26.18 8.23
CA GLY A 38 2.40 -25.78 6.95
C GLY A 38 1.95 -24.31 6.88
N VAL A 39 2.14 -23.55 7.96
CA VAL A 39 1.89 -22.10 7.94
C VAL A 39 2.97 -21.42 7.08
N PRO A 40 2.58 -20.68 6.02
CA PRO A 40 3.54 -20.02 5.14
C PRO A 40 4.26 -18.87 5.85
N VAL A 41 5.55 -18.70 5.56
CA VAL A 41 6.40 -17.65 6.14
C VAL A 41 6.69 -16.59 5.07
N TYR A 42 6.49 -15.33 5.41
CA TYR A 42 6.68 -14.18 4.54
C TYR A 42 7.80 -13.30 5.11
N TYR A 43 8.94 -13.24 4.44
CA TYR A 43 10.06 -12.37 4.82
C TYR A 43 9.88 -10.98 4.22
N ILE A 44 9.62 -10.00 5.07
CA ILE A 44 9.33 -8.62 4.72
C ILE A 44 10.64 -7.83 4.69
N SER A 45 10.87 -7.08 3.61
CA SER A 45 12.04 -6.20 3.52
C SER A 45 12.00 -5.09 4.59
N MET A 46 13.14 -4.90 5.24
CA MET A 46 13.32 -3.99 6.38
C MET A 46 12.91 -2.53 6.08
N ARG A 47 12.15 -1.96 7.03
CA ARG A 47 11.83 -0.53 7.32
C ARG A 47 12.24 0.52 6.27
N PRO A 48 11.27 1.24 5.66
CA PRO A 48 11.48 2.55 5.08
C PRO A 48 11.81 3.59 6.17
N LYS A 49 12.31 4.75 5.74
CA LYS A 49 12.94 5.81 6.54
C LYS A 49 12.07 6.48 7.61
N SER A 50 10.77 6.21 7.72
CA SER A 50 9.81 6.97 8.54
C SER A 50 9.99 6.82 10.07
N ILE A 51 10.83 5.90 10.53
CA ILE A 51 11.16 5.75 11.98
C ILE A 51 12.28 6.69 12.43
N ILE A 52 12.96 7.42 11.53
CA ILE A 52 13.84 8.51 11.94
C ILE A 52 13.02 9.58 12.69
N ASP A 53 11.78 9.86 12.27
CA ASP A 53 10.94 10.86 12.94
C ASP A 53 10.49 10.42 14.34
N HIS A 54 10.28 9.12 14.56
CA HIS A 54 9.99 8.58 15.90
C HIS A 54 11.20 8.53 16.84
N LEU A 55 12.42 8.65 16.31
CA LEU A 55 13.66 8.72 17.07
C LEU A 55 14.08 10.18 17.40
N VAL A 56 13.52 11.18 16.71
CA VAL A 56 13.98 12.59 16.77
C VAL A 56 13.18 13.48 17.74
N ALA A 57 12.24 12.93 18.53
CA ALA A 57 11.64 13.69 19.63
C ALA A 57 12.50 13.66 20.91
N THR A 58 13.72 14.19 20.86
CA THR A 58 14.47 14.57 22.07
C THR A 58 13.98 15.92 22.55
N GLY A 59 12.80 15.95 23.18
CA GLY A 59 12.42 17.05 24.05
C GLY A 59 13.18 16.94 25.36
N LYS A 60 14.27 17.71 25.51
CA LYS A 60 14.94 17.91 26.80
C LYS A 60 13.98 18.63 27.74
N GLU A 61 13.25 17.91 28.59
CA GLU A 61 12.62 18.48 29.78
C GLU A 61 12.16 17.39 30.77
N GLY A 62 12.93 17.20 31.86
CA GLY A 62 12.44 16.76 33.17
C GLY A 62 11.68 15.43 33.32
N LYS A 63 11.68 14.52 32.34
CA LYS A 63 10.98 13.23 32.48
C LYS A 63 11.74 12.26 33.38
N SER A 64 11.02 11.46 34.17
CA SER A 64 11.63 10.40 34.95
C SER A 64 12.18 9.29 34.03
N PRO A 65 13.29 8.62 34.38
CA PRO A 65 13.89 7.56 33.56
C PRO A 65 12.91 6.44 33.16
N VAL A 66 11.94 6.13 34.04
CA VAL A 66 10.89 5.13 33.79
C VAL A 66 9.92 5.61 32.70
N LYS A 67 9.56 6.89 32.70
CA LYS A 67 8.67 7.47 31.67
C LYS A 67 9.36 7.50 30.32
N GLU A 68 10.65 7.81 30.27
CA GLU A 68 11.43 7.78 29.02
C GLU A 68 11.49 6.38 28.43
N LEU A 69 11.76 5.36 29.25
CA LEU A 69 11.76 3.96 28.81
C LEU A 69 10.37 3.51 28.33
N SER A 70 9.30 3.86 29.04
CA SER A 70 7.93 3.54 28.62
C SER A 70 7.57 4.19 27.30
N ASP A 71 7.92 5.47 27.12
CA ASP A 71 7.70 6.20 25.88
C ASP A 71 8.48 5.56 24.71
N GLN A 72 9.69 5.06 24.94
CA GLN A 72 10.50 4.34 23.95
C GLN A 72 9.85 3.01 23.54
N LEU A 73 9.45 2.17 24.51
CA LEU A 73 8.81 0.87 24.24
C LEU A 73 7.50 1.03 23.48
N ASN A 74 6.67 2.02 23.84
CA ASN A 74 5.41 2.29 23.15
C ASN A 74 5.63 2.71 21.70
N ARG A 75 6.62 3.58 21.44
CA ARG A 75 6.98 3.98 20.06
C ARG A 75 7.45 2.80 19.24
N GLU A 76 8.29 1.95 19.81
CA GLU A 76 8.81 0.76 19.13
C GLU A 76 7.70 -0.26 18.83
N ALA A 77 6.84 -0.55 19.81
CA ALA A 77 5.71 -1.45 19.64
C ALA A 77 4.72 -0.94 18.57
N SER A 78 4.37 0.36 18.61
CA SER A 78 3.50 0.98 17.60
C SER A 78 4.13 0.89 16.21
N GLY A 79 5.40 1.29 16.06
CA GLY A 79 6.07 1.26 14.76
C GLY A 79 6.23 -0.14 14.19
N ASN A 80 6.47 -1.15 15.03
CA ASN A 80 6.53 -2.54 14.59
C ASN A 80 5.15 -3.06 14.16
N PHE A 81 4.09 -2.68 14.89
CA PHE A 81 2.72 -3.03 14.54
C PHE A 81 2.30 -2.40 13.21
N ASP A 82 2.54 -1.09 13.05
CA ASP A 82 2.21 -0.36 11.82
C ASP A 82 2.96 -0.96 10.63
N HIS A 83 4.24 -1.28 10.78
CA HIS A 83 5.03 -1.92 9.72
C HIS A 83 4.44 -3.26 9.26
N LEU A 84 4.03 -4.12 10.21
CA LEU A 84 3.38 -5.39 9.89
C LEU A 84 2.00 -5.20 9.24
N GLN A 85 1.21 -4.22 9.68
CA GLN A 85 -0.08 -3.91 9.07
C GLN A 85 0.08 -3.49 7.60
N HIS A 86 1.10 -2.69 7.28
CA HIS A 86 1.42 -2.30 5.91
C HIS A 86 1.86 -3.50 5.08
N ALA A 87 2.78 -4.31 5.59
CA ALA A 87 3.24 -5.50 4.89
C ALA A 87 2.10 -6.49 4.64
N ALA A 88 1.24 -6.71 5.63
CA ALA A 88 0.06 -7.55 5.51
C ALA A 88 -0.93 -7.03 4.45
N ALA A 89 -1.14 -5.72 4.36
CA ALA A 89 -1.99 -5.12 3.34
C ALA A 89 -1.39 -5.24 1.92
N ILE A 90 -0.07 -5.14 1.79
CA ILE A 90 0.62 -5.38 0.51
C ILE A 90 0.43 -6.83 0.08
N GLU A 91 0.69 -7.79 0.97
CA GLU A 91 0.50 -9.21 0.67
C GLU A 91 -0.97 -9.54 0.39
N TYR A 92 -1.91 -8.89 1.08
CA TYR A 92 -3.34 -9.00 0.75
C TYR A 92 -3.60 -8.61 -0.71
N VAL A 93 -2.99 -7.54 -1.22
CA VAL A 93 -3.13 -7.16 -2.64
C VAL A 93 -2.39 -8.16 -3.55
N LEU A 94 -1.17 -8.57 -3.20
CA LEU A 94 -0.29 -9.44 -3.98
C LEU A 94 -0.62 -10.95 -3.93
N GLU A 95 -1.89 -11.31 -3.66
CA GLU A 95 -2.38 -12.71 -3.63
C GLU A 95 -1.85 -13.55 -2.44
N GLY A 96 -1.37 -12.89 -1.40
CA GLY A 96 -1.13 -13.46 -0.08
C GLY A 96 -2.42 -13.74 0.70
N PRO A 97 -2.33 -13.87 2.05
CA PRO A 97 -3.45 -14.25 2.89
C PRO A 97 -4.61 -13.25 2.80
N LYS A 98 -5.86 -13.76 2.74
CA LYS A 98 -7.07 -12.96 2.54
C LYS A 98 -7.89 -12.69 3.80
N GLY A 99 -7.50 -13.30 4.92
CA GLY A 99 -8.20 -13.22 6.20
C GLY A 99 -7.53 -14.11 7.24
N GLY A 100 -8.02 -14.06 8.47
CA GLY A 100 -7.51 -14.87 9.57
C GLY A 100 -6.32 -14.23 10.32
N ILE A 101 -5.66 -15.05 11.14
CA ILE A 101 -4.64 -14.60 12.08
C ILE A 101 -3.27 -14.54 11.38
N VAL A 102 -2.56 -13.43 11.56
CA VAL A 102 -1.16 -13.28 11.17
C VAL A 102 -0.31 -13.16 12.42
N VAL A 103 0.76 -13.96 12.46
CA VAL A 103 1.79 -13.89 13.51
C VAL A 103 3.01 -13.19 12.93
N GLY A 104 3.19 -11.93 13.30
CA GLY A 104 4.36 -11.14 12.94
C GLY A 104 5.50 -11.33 13.92
N VAL A 105 6.72 -11.43 13.42
CA VAL A 105 7.96 -11.43 14.20
C VAL A 105 8.82 -10.29 13.71
N VAL A 106 9.13 -9.34 14.59
CA VAL A 106 10.02 -8.22 14.26
C VAL A 106 11.24 -8.29 15.14
N GLU A 107 12.42 -8.35 14.51
CA GLU A 107 13.71 -8.30 15.18
C GLU A 107 14.47 -7.03 14.82
N THR A 108 14.99 -6.40 15.87
CA THR A 108 15.87 -5.24 15.77
C THR A 108 17.18 -5.57 16.47
N ARG A 109 18.15 -4.65 16.40
CA ARG A 109 19.45 -4.81 17.09
C ARG A 109 19.32 -5.00 18.61
N GLY A 110 18.26 -4.49 19.23
CA GLY A 110 18.10 -4.50 20.69
C GLY A 110 16.92 -5.32 21.21
N SER A 111 15.96 -5.66 20.35
CA SER A 111 14.66 -6.18 20.77
C SER A 111 14.14 -7.20 19.76
N SER A 112 13.24 -8.06 20.24
CA SER A 112 12.47 -8.97 19.39
C SER A 112 11.03 -8.92 19.88
N SER A 113 10.07 -8.89 18.96
CA SER A 113 8.65 -8.85 19.28
C SER A 113 7.88 -9.88 18.45
N ILE A 114 6.90 -10.53 19.08
CA ILE A 114 5.92 -11.37 18.42
C ILE A 114 4.58 -10.64 18.53
N ILE A 115 3.94 -10.41 17.39
CA ILE A 115 2.71 -9.65 17.25
C ILE A 115 1.66 -10.59 16.65
N VAL A 116 0.52 -10.75 17.32
CA VAL A 116 -0.59 -11.57 16.82
C VAL A 116 -1.73 -10.62 16.48
N HIS A 117 -2.18 -10.62 15.23
CA HIS A 117 -3.29 -9.76 14.80
C HIS A 117 -4.17 -10.46 13.76
N SER A 118 -5.40 -9.99 13.63
CA SER A 118 -6.31 -10.44 12.58
C SER A 118 -6.19 -9.53 11.35
N LEU A 119 -6.13 -10.13 10.16
CA LEU A 119 -6.22 -9.40 8.89
C LEU A 119 -7.57 -8.71 8.71
N ASP A 120 -8.63 -9.25 9.32
CA ASP A 120 -9.96 -8.66 9.25
C ASP A 120 -10.05 -7.34 10.02
N GLU A 121 -9.13 -7.11 10.95
CA GLU A 121 -9.00 -5.88 11.73
C GLU A 121 -7.99 -4.88 11.13
N ASN A 122 -7.28 -5.26 10.05
CA ASN A 122 -6.30 -4.40 9.40
C ASN A 122 -6.99 -3.17 8.78
N PRO A 123 -6.65 -1.94 9.20
CA PRO A 123 -7.31 -0.72 8.72
C PRO A 123 -7.21 -0.53 7.20
N LEU A 124 -6.07 -0.88 6.60
CA LEU A 124 -5.85 -0.74 5.16
C LEU A 124 -6.71 -1.75 4.38
N ILE A 125 -6.84 -2.99 4.87
CA ILE A 125 -7.70 -4.00 4.25
C ILE A 125 -9.18 -3.60 4.38
N LYS A 126 -9.61 -3.04 5.52
CA LYS A 126 -10.96 -2.50 5.67
C LYS A 126 -11.23 -1.36 4.70
N ALA A 127 -10.30 -0.41 4.58
CA ALA A 127 -10.42 0.69 3.62
C ALA A 127 -10.47 0.19 2.16
N MET A 128 -9.72 -0.87 1.81
CA MET A 128 -9.83 -1.51 0.50
C MET A 128 -11.24 -2.10 0.29
N LYS A 129 -11.80 -2.81 1.28
CA LYS A 129 -13.17 -3.35 1.22
C LYS A 129 -14.23 -2.23 1.08
N GLU A 130 -14.04 -1.08 1.72
CA GLU A 130 -14.91 0.09 1.54
C GLU A 130 -14.84 0.71 0.13
N CYS A 131 -13.72 0.52 -0.58
CA CYS A 131 -13.60 0.93 -1.97
C CYS A 131 -14.40 0.01 -2.91
N GLU A 132 -14.57 -1.26 -2.52
CA GLU A 132 -15.32 -2.27 -3.29
C GLU A 132 -16.83 -1.98 -3.36
N GLU A 133 -17.33 -1.05 -2.55
CA GLU A 133 -18.72 -0.55 -2.62
C GLU A 133 -19.01 0.24 -3.91
N ARG A 134 -17.98 0.84 -4.53
CA ARG A 134 -18.12 1.70 -5.72
C ARG A 134 -17.48 1.11 -6.98
N VAL A 135 -16.48 0.25 -6.81
CA VAL A 135 -15.69 -0.32 -7.89
C VAL A 135 -15.60 -1.82 -7.69
N ARG A 136 -15.63 -2.61 -8.78
CA ARG A 136 -15.47 -4.07 -8.68
C ARG A 136 -14.15 -4.43 -7.96
N PRO A 137 -14.14 -5.39 -7.01
CA PRO A 137 -12.93 -5.80 -6.30
C PRO A 137 -11.77 -6.18 -7.23
N GLU A 138 -12.09 -6.82 -8.35
CA GLU A 138 -11.13 -7.23 -9.38
C GLU A 138 -10.39 -6.04 -10.01
N VAL A 139 -11.14 -4.97 -10.29
CA VAL A 139 -10.64 -3.74 -10.93
C VAL A 139 -9.78 -2.97 -9.94
N MET A 140 -10.27 -2.78 -8.71
CA MET A 140 -9.50 -2.10 -7.67
C MET A 140 -8.20 -2.85 -7.37
N ASN A 141 -8.25 -4.18 -7.29
CA ASN A 141 -7.06 -5.01 -7.08
C ASN A 141 -6.07 -4.91 -8.26
N ALA A 142 -6.55 -4.94 -9.50
CA ALA A 142 -5.69 -4.76 -10.68
C ALA A 142 -4.99 -3.39 -10.67
N VAL A 143 -5.74 -2.31 -10.39
CA VAL A 143 -5.19 -0.95 -10.29
C VAL A 143 -4.16 -0.85 -9.16
N LEU A 144 -4.45 -1.40 -7.98
CA LEU A 144 -3.50 -1.41 -6.86
C LEU A 144 -2.23 -2.19 -7.21
N LYS A 145 -2.34 -3.37 -7.83
CA LYS A 145 -1.17 -4.15 -8.28
C LYS A 145 -0.30 -3.38 -9.27
N ILE A 146 -0.91 -2.73 -10.26
CA ILE A 146 -0.18 -1.89 -11.22
C ILE A 146 0.49 -0.72 -10.50
N ALA A 147 -0.23 -0.07 -9.59
CA ALA A 147 0.29 1.06 -8.81
C ALA A 147 1.47 0.64 -7.92
N PHE A 148 1.41 -0.54 -7.29
CA PHE A 148 2.53 -1.12 -6.55
C PHE A 148 3.73 -1.41 -7.46
N ASP A 149 3.50 -2.02 -8.61
CA ASP A 149 4.56 -2.32 -9.57
C ASP A 149 5.25 -1.03 -10.06
N ILE A 150 4.48 0.02 -10.36
CA ILE A 150 5.00 1.36 -10.68
C ILE A 150 5.80 1.94 -9.51
N ALA A 151 5.28 1.85 -8.27
CA ALA A 151 5.96 2.38 -7.10
C ALA A 151 7.31 1.69 -6.83
N LEU A 152 7.38 0.38 -7.08
CA LEU A 152 8.56 -0.44 -6.82
C LEU A 152 9.60 -0.37 -7.94
N THR A 153 9.16 -0.50 -9.19
CA THR A 153 10.06 -0.67 -10.33
C THR A 153 10.25 0.61 -11.13
N GLY A 154 9.29 1.53 -11.04
CA GLY A 154 9.21 2.68 -11.90
C GLY A 154 9.15 2.29 -13.38
N ARG A 155 9.91 2.99 -14.23
CA ARG A 155 10.12 2.63 -15.64
C ARG A 155 11.58 2.85 -16.00
N GLU A 156 12.21 1.83 -16.58
CA GLU A 156 13.63 1.88 -17.01
C GLU A 156 14.59 2.39 -15.92
N GLY A 157 14.33 2.02 -14.66
CA GLY A 157 15.15 2.43 -13.50
C GLY A 157 14.90 3.86 -13.01
N LYS A 158 13.95 4.59 -13.60
CA LYS A 158 13.50 5.90 -13.12
C LYS A 158 12.23 5.75 -12.30
N LYS A 159 12.18 6.44 -11.16
CA LYS A 159 10.92 6.58 -10.42
C LYS A 159 9.95 7.39 -11.26
N ILE A 160 8.69 6.96 -11.29
CA ILE A 160 7.61 7.66 -11.99
C ILE A 160 6.43 7.77 -11.04
N GLY A 161 5.70 8.89 -11.12
CA GLY A 161 4.43 9.06 -10.41
C GLY A 161 3.27 8.85 -11.36
N ALA A 162 2.17 8.28 -10.87
CA ALA A 162 0.97 8.03 -11.66
C ALA A 162 -0.29 8.35 -10.86
N ALA A 163 -1.41 8.55 -11.54
CA ALA A 163 -2.72 8.66 -10.89
C ALA A 163 -3.79 7.96 -11.71
N PHE A 164 -4.60 7.15 -11.05
CA PHE A 164 -5.70 6.38 -11.62
C PHE A 164 -7.00 6.84 -10.95
N ILE A 165 -7.93 7.34 -11.74
CA ILE A 165 -9.27 7.72 -11.28
C ILE A 165 -10.23 6.63 -11.74
N VAL A 166 -10.85 5.95 -10.80
CA VAL A 166 -11.58 4.69 -11.03
C VAL A 166 -13.04 4.84 -10.64
N GLY A 167 -13.95 4.52 -11.56
CA GLY A 167 -15.40 4.71 -11.40
C GLY A 167 -15.85 6.13 -11.78
N ASP A 168 -17.17 6.30 -11.90
CA ASP A 168 -17.84 7.56 -12.30
C ASP A 168 -17.18 8.25 -13.50
N SER A 169 -16.74 7.42 -14.47
CA SER A 169 -15.84 7.86 -15.53
C SER A 169 -16.45 8.96 -16.39
N GLU A 170 -17.77 8.96 -16.59
CA GLU A 170 -18.47 10.02 -17.33
C GLU A 170 -18.37 11.39 -16.64
N GLU A 171 -18.58 11.45 -15.32
CA GLU A 171 -18.50 12.71 -14.58
C GLU A 171 -17.05 13.19 -14.46
N VAL A 172 -16.14 12.24 -14.22
CA VAL A 172 -14.71 12.49 -14.31
C VAL A 172 -14.38 13.07 -15.68
N LEU A 173 -14.88 12.48 -16.78
CA LEU A 173 -14.67 12.96 -18.16
C LEU A 173 -15.14 14.41 -18.36
N LYS A 174 -16.31 14.79 -17.86
CA LYS A 174 -16.83 16.16 -17.95
C LYS A 174 -15.99 17.19 -17.18
N ARG A 175 -15.31 16.78 -16.12
CA ARG A 175 -14.51 17.65 -15.23
C ARG A 175 -13.02 17.64 -15.58
N SER A 176 -12.68 17.42 -16.84
CA SER A 176 -11.29 17.40 -17.27
C SER A 176 -11.14 17.48 -18.77
N HIS A 177 -9.94 17.80 -19.22
CA HIS A 177 -9.60 17.88 -20.63
C HIS A 177 -8.31 17.14 -20.95
N GLN A 178 -8.21 16.71 -22.20
CA GLN A 178 -7.04 16.01 -22.71
C GLN A 178 -5.89 16.99 -22.94
N ILE A 179 -4.72 16.71 -22.36
CA ILE A 179 -3.53 17.58 -22.50
C ILE A 179 -2.47 17.03 -23.47
N ILE A 180 -2.48 15.72 -23.69
CA ILE A 180 -1.65 15.03 -24.69
C ILE A 180 -2.52 14.02 -25.45
N LEU A 181 -2.15 13.57 -26.65
CA LEU A 181 -2.95 12.56 -27.37
C LEU A 181 -3.24 11.35 -26.48
N ASN A 182 -4.52 10.96 -26.39
CA ASN A 182 -4.95 9.82 -25.60
C ASN A 182 -4.53 8.51 -26.28
N PRO A 183 -3.60 7.73 -25.71
CA PRO A 183 -3.12 6.50 -26.34
C PRO A 183 -4.17 5.37 -26.34
N TYR A 184 -5.26 5.50 -25.57
CA TYR A 184 -6.35 4.53 -25.55
C TYR A 184 -7.48 4.87 -26.53
N ALA A 185 -7.48 6.05 -27.15
CA ALA A 185 -8.54 6.43 -28.08
C ALA A 185 -8.51 5.57 -29.36
N GLY A 186 -9.67 5.05 -29.77
CA GLY A 186 -9.81 4.26 -31.01
C GLY A 186 -9.41 2.78 -30.91
N HIS A 187 -8.97 2.32 -29.74
CA HIS A 187 -8.66 0.91 -29.49
C HIS A 187 -9.88 0.13 -28.98
N GLU A 188 -9.97 -1.15 -29.34
CA GLU A 188 -11.00 -2.05 -28.84
C GLU A 188 -10.91 -2.24 -27.31
N GLU A 189 -12.05 -2.41 -26.63
CA GLU A 189 -12.12 -2.54 -25.17
C GLU A 189 -11.20 -3.62 -24.60
N ILE A 190 -11.00 -4.72 -25.34
CA ILE A 190 -10.10 -5.81 -24.93
C ILE A 190 -8.66 -5.33 -24.68
N HIS A 191 -8.19 -4.32 -25.43
CA HIS A 191 -6.86 -3.75 -25.29
C HIS A 191 -6.80 -2.59 -24.28
N ARG A 192 -7.97 -2.15 -23.79
CA ARG A 192 -8.10 -1.02 -22.86
C ARG A 192 -8.46 -1.47 -21.45
N ASN A 193 -8.67 -2.77 -21.24
CA ASN A 193 -9.07 -3.28 -19.94
C ASN A 193 -7.86 -3.41 -18.99
N VAL A 194 -7.99 -2.90 -17.77
CA VAL A 194 -6.99 -3.02 -16.70
C VAL A 194 -6.86 -4.45 -16.17
N LEU A 195 -7.89 -5.28 -16.37
CA LEU A 195 -7.88 -6.69 -16.00
C LEU A 195 -7.03 -7.55 -16.96
N ASP A 196 -6.74 -7.06 -18.18
CA ASP A 196 -5.83 -7.74 -19.09
C ASP A 196 -4.37 -7.42 -18.72
N LYS A 197 -3.67 -8.42 -18.18
CA LYS A 197 -2.25 -8.31 -17.81
C LYS A 197 -1.36 -7.93 -19.00
N LYS A 198 -1.76 -8.20 -20.25
CA LYS A 198 -0.99 -7.79 -21.44
C LYS A 198 -0.95 -6.27 -21.62
N ASN A 199 -1.97 -5.57 -21.13
CA ASN A 199 -2.05 -4.10 -21.17
C ASN A 199 -1.18 -3.44 -20.08
N TRP A 200 -0.73 -4.17 -19.06
CA TRP A 200 -0.01 -3.57 -17.93
C TRP A 200 1.30 -2.91 -18.32
N GLU A 201 2.05 -3.47 -19.28
CA GLU A 201 3.25 -2.83 -19.82
C GLU A 201 2.94 -1.51 -20.52
N SER A 202 1.84 -1.44 -21.26
CA SER A 202 1.37 -0.19 -21.88
C SER A 202 0.94 0.83 -20.82
N ILE A 203 0.23 0.40 -19.77
CA ILE A 203 -0.14 1.28 -18.65
C ILE A 203 1.11 1.87 -18.00
N LYS A 204 2.14 1.06 -17.74
CA LYS A 204 3.42 1.55 -17.18
C LYS A 204 4.13 2.53 -18.10
N GLU A 205 4.13 2.26 -19.41
CA GLU A 205 4.72 3.16 -20.39
C GLU A 205 4.00 4.53 -20.39
N PHE A 206 2.66 4.51 -20.38
CA PHE A 206 1.84 5.71 -20.38
C PHE A 206 1.76 6.40 -19.01
N ALA A 207 2.15 5.75 -17.92
CA ALA A 207 2.18 6.36 -16.59
C ALA A 207 3.23 7.47 -16.47
N GLN A 208 4.15 7.55 -17.43
CA GLN A 208 5.11 8.66 -17.56
C GLN A 208 4.48 9.94 -18.12
N LEU A 209 3.30 9.84 -18.74
CA LEU A 209 2.60 11.00 -19.27
C LEU A 209 2.11 11.90 -18.13
N ASP A 210 2.04 13.20 -18.40
CA ASP A 210 1.41 14.11 -17.45
C ASP A 210 -0.12 13.96 -17.48
N GLY A 211 -0.76 14.07 -16.32
CA GLY A 211 -2.18 13.84 -16.12
C GLY A 211 -2.51 12.51 -15.44
N VAL A 212 -3.75 12.06 -15.61
CA VAL A 212 -4.31 10.88 -14.95
C VAL A 212 -4.83 9.85 -15.95
N PHE A 213 -4.95 8.61 -15.51
CA PHE A 213 -5.78 7.60 -16.14
C PHE A 213 -7.23 7.74 -15.65
N VAL A 214 -8.19 7.57 -16.56
CA VAL A 214 -9.61 7.47 -16.23
C VAL A 214 -10.09 6.07 -16.58
N ILE A 215 -10.58 5.36 -15.57
CA ILE A 215 -10.99 3.97 -15.64
C ILE A 215 -12.43 3.88 -15.16
N ASP A 216 -13.30 3.16 -15.86
CA ASP A 216 -14.65 2.91 -15.36
C ASP A 216 -14.69 1.77 -14.32
N GLU A 217 -15.85 1.59 -13.72
CA GLU A 217 -16.13 0.56 -12.71
C GLU A 217 -15.97 -0.88 -13.22
N THR A 218 -15.95 -1.07 -14.54
CA THR A 218 -15.79 -2.37 -15.20
C THR A 218 -14.33 -2.69 -15.54
N GLY A 219 -13.45 -1.68 -15.44
CA GLY A 219 -12.01 -1.80 -15.69
C GLY A 219 -11.56 -1.27 -17.04
N ILE A 220 -12.43 -0.66 -17.85
CA ILE A 220 -12.03 -0.09 -19.13
C ILE A 220 -11.37 1.27 -18.93
N ILE A 221 -10.19 1.43 -19.50
CA ILE A 221 -9.47 2.70 -19.54
C ILE A 221 -10.05 3.55 -20.68
N HIS A 222 -10.62 4.70 -20.32
CA HIS A 222 -11.17 5.67 -21.26
C HIS A 222 -10.11 6.66 -21.74
N ALA A 223 -9.21 7.06 -20.84
CA ALA A 223 -8.15 8.00 -21.17
C ALA A 223 -6.89 7.81 -20.32
N ALA A 224 -5.75 8.17 -20.89
CA ALA A 224 -4.51 8.45 -20.18
C ALA A 224 -4.02 9.85 -20.57
N GLY A 225 -3.25 10.49 -19.70
CA GLY A 225 -2.68 11.82 -19.96
C GLY A 225 -3.69 12.96 -19.89
N ARG A 226 -4.64 12.90 -18.96
CA ARG A 226 -5.74 13.86 -18.84
C ARG A 226 -5.58 14.78 -17.63
N TYR A 227 -5.85 16.07 -17.79
CA TYR A 227 -5.75 17.06 -16.71
C TYR A 227 -7.11 17.33 -16.07
N LEU A 228 -7.19 17.16 -14.75
CA LEU A 228 -8.38 17.35 -13.90
C LEU A 228 -8.70 18.83 -13.67
N ASP A 229 -9.86 19.28 -14.15
CA ASP A 229 -10.40 20.63 -13.97
C ASP A 229 -11.19 20.74 -12.66
N VAL A 230 -10.47 20.64 -11.53
CA VAL A 230 -11.05 20.59 -10.18
C VAL A 230 -10.50 21.69 -9.27
N ASP A 231 -11.35 22.22 -8.38
CA ASP A 231 -10.91 23.19 -7.36
C ASP A 231 -10.30 22.44 -6.17
N GLY A 232 -8.98 22.56 -6.01
CA GLY A 232 -8.20 22.00 -4.91
C GLY A 232 -8.39 22.70 -3.56
N LYS A 233 -9.23 23.73 -3.45
CA LYS A 233 -9.53 24.37 -2.16
C LYS A 233 -10.21 23.40 -1.20
N ASN A 234 -9.93 23.59 0.09
CA ASN A 234 -10.49 22.82 1.21
C ASN A 234 -10.24 21.31 1.11
N ILE A 235 -9.17 20.91 0.43
CA ILE A 235 -8.66 19.54 0.45
C ILE A 235 -7.65 19.44 1.59
N ASP A 236 -7.96 18.61 2.57
CA ASP A 236 -7.09 18.34 3.72
C ASP A 236 -6.14 17.19 3.36
N ILE A 237 -5.00 17.55 2.76
CA ILE A 237 -3.92 16.61 2.45
C ILE A 237 -2.61 17.07 3.07
N ASP A 238 -1.73 16.11 3.36
CA ASP A 238 -0.42 16.37 3.93
C ASP A 238 0.38 17.42 3.14
N LYS A 239 1.03 18.33 3.88
CA LYS A 239 1.92 19.34 3.29
C LYS A 239 3.06 18.66 2.54
N GLY A 240 3.32 19.11 1.32
CA GLY A 240 4.39 18.57 0.46
C GLY A 240 3.90 17.60 -0.62
N LEU A 241 2.62 17.25 -0.62
CA LEU A 241 2.01 16.54 -1.75
C LEU A 241 1.76 17.50 -2.93
N GLY A 242 2.18 17.08 -4.13
CA GLY A 242 2.10 17.89 -5.35
C GLY A 242 0.69 18.02 -5.92
N GLY A 243 0.55 18.84 -6.98
CA GLY A 243 -0.73 19.15 -7.61
C GLY A 243 -1.56 17.92 -8.02
N ARG A 244 -0.90 16.83 -8.44
CA ARG A 244 -1.58 15.57 -8.82
C ARG A 244 -2.35 14.94 -7.65
N HIS A 245 -1.81 14.99 -6.43
CA HIS A 245 -2.50 14.49 -5.23
C HIS A 245 -3.70 15.38 -4.87
N VAL A 246 -3.52 16.70 -4.92
CA VAL A 246 -4.61 17.66 -4.68
C VAL A 246 -5.76 17.43 -5.67
N SER A 247 -5.46 17.30 -6.96
CA SER A 247 -6.46 17.06 -8.00
C SER A 247 -7.13 15.69 -7.84
N ALA A 248 -6.38 14.65 -7.49
CA ALA A 248 -6.92 13.31 -7.23
C ALA A 248 -7.88 13.28 -6.04
N ALA A 249 -7.53 13.95 -4.93
CA ALA A 249 -8.42 14.09 -3.80
C ALA A 249 -9.66 14.93 -4.16
N ALA A 250 -9.48 16.06 -4.85
CA ALA A 250 -10.58 16.92 -5.27
C ALA A 250 -11.57 16.24 -6.22
N ILE A 251 -11.10 15.48 -7.21
CA ILE A 251 -12.01 14.76 -8.11
C ILE A 251 -12.79 13.66 -7.38
N SER A 252 -12.18 12.99 -6.39
CA SER A 252 -12.88 11.99 -5.56
C SER A 252 -13.95 12.60 -4.64
N ARG A 253 -13.93 13.92 -4.41
CA ARG A 253 -14.98 14.67 -3.68
C ARG A 253 -16.09 15.11 -4.61
N ASP A 254 -15.73 15.55 -5.81
CA ASP A 254 -16.66 16.12 -6.78
C ASP A 254 -17.41 15.05 -7.58
N THR A 255 -17.01 13.78 -7.44
CA THR A 255 -17.56 12.59 -8.11
C THR A 255 -17.67 11.44 -7.11
N VAL A 256 -18.26 10.30 -7.51
CA VAL A 256 -18.19 9.07 -6.70
C VAL A 256 -16.95 8.21 -7.00
N ALA A 257 -16.03 8.69 -7.83
CA ALA A 257 -14.82 7.97 -8.20
C ALA A 257 -13.85 7.78 -7.03
N ILE A 258 -13.00 6.76 -7.15
CA ILE A 258 -11.90 6.46 -6.25
C ILE A 258 -10.60 6.83 -6.94
N SER A 259 -9.73 7.57 -6.26
CA SER A 259 -8.47 8.01 -6.85
C SER A 259 -7.29 7.27 -6.21
N VAL A 260 -6.51 6.56 -7.01
CA VAL A 260 -5.26 5.91 -6.61
C VAL A 260 -4.08 6.71 -7.16
N THR A 261 -3.13 7.08 -6.31
CA THR A 261 -1.95 7.86 -6.72
C THR A 261 -0.67 7.17 -6.28
N VAL A 262 0.38 7.31 -7.09
CA VAL A 262 1.74 6.87 -6.81
C VAL A 262 2.65 8.08 -6.82
N SER A 263 3.32 8.35 -5.69
CA SER A 263 4.27 9.46 -5.59
C SER A 263 5.61 9.13 -6.23
N GLU A 264 6.09 9.98 -7.12
CA GLU A 264 7.39 9.83 -7.78
C GLU A 264 8.58 9.86 -6.79
N SER A 265 8.55 10.76 -5.81
CA SER A 265 9.66 10.95 -4.86
C SER A 265 9.83 9.79 -3.88
N GLY A 266 8.71 9.26 -3.38
CA GLY A 266 8.66 8.30 -2.28
C GLY A 266 8.20 6.89 -2.63
N GLY A 267 7.64 6.66 -3.83
CA GLY A 267 6.97 5.38 -4.13
C GLY A 267 5.82 5.10 -3.17
N VAL A 268 5.19 6.14 -2.61
CA VAL A 268 4.06 5.99 -1.68
C VAL A 268 2.79 5.90 -2.51
N LEU A 269 2.00 4.88 -2.24
CA LEU A 269 0.68 4.68 -2.83
C LEU A 269 -0.37 5.27 -1.89
N ARG A 270 -1.26 6.10 -2.43
CA ARG A 270 -2.36 6.71 -1.68
C ARG A 270 -3.68 6.49 -2.39
N VAL A 271 -4.73 6.22 -1.63
CA VAL A 271 -6.10 6.11 -2.14
C VAL A 271 -6.99 7.17 -1.49
N TYR A 272 -7.70 7.92 -2.33
CA TYR A 272 -8.65 8.94 -1.92
C TYR A 272 -10.08 8.51 -2.24
N LYS A 273 -10.96 8.68 -1.26
CA LYS A 273 -12.42 8.53 -1.37
C LYS A 273 -13.05 9.73 -0.67
N ASP A 274 -13.91 10.48 -1.36
CA ASP A 274 -14.59 11.66 -0.81
C ASP A 274 -13.63 12.74 -0.26
N ALA A 275 -12.55 13.03 -1.00
CA ALA A 275 -11.41 13.87 -0.61
C ALA A 275 -10.61 13.41 0.61
N LYS A 276 -10.97 12.30 1.25
CA LYS A 276 -10.22 11.75 2.38
C LYS A 276 -9.22 10.73 1.89
N GLU A 277 -8.01 10.83 2.40
CA GLU A 277 -7.07 9.73 2.29
C GLU A 277 -7.57 8.56 3.15
N THR A 278 -7.82 7.43 2.50
CA THR A 278 -8.32 6.21 3.17
C THR A 278 -7.22 5.15 3.29
N ILE A 279 -6.24 5.17 2.38
CA ILE A 279 -5.13 4.24 2.33
C ILE A 279 -3.86 5.04 2.07
N CYS A 280 -2.83 4.79 2.86
CA CYS A 280 -1.46 5.20 2.61
C CYS A 280 -0.59 3.97 2.76
N ILE A 281 0.16 3.62 1.72
CA ILE A 281 1.07 2.48 1.75
C ILE A 281 2.42 2.92 1.19
N GLU A 282 3.44 2.90 2.05
CA GLU A 282 4.83 3.01 1.60
C GLU A 282 5.20 1.74 0.84
N SER A 283 5.75 1.86 -0.38
CA SER A 283 6.17 0.68 -1.14
C SER A 283 7.30 -0.04 -0.41
N LEU A 284 6.94 -1.19 0.17
CA LEU A 284 7.87 -2.22 0.61
C LEU A 284 8.08 -3.19 -0.54
N GLN A 285 9.28 -3.74 -0.66
CA GLN A 285 9.45 -4.88 -1.55
C GLN A 285 8.49 -6.00 -1.12
N PRO A 286 7.87 -6.72 -2.09
CA PRO A 286 7.03 -7.87 -1.80
C PRO A 286 7.78 -8.86 -0.90
N ALA A 287 7.07 -9.48 0.02
CA ALA A 287 7.71 -10.42 0.92
C ALA A 287 8.20 -11.66 0.17
N THR A 288 9.35 -12.18 0.57
CA THR A 288 9.84 -13.46 0.04
C THR A 288 9.12 -14.57 0.78
N ARG A 289 8.34 -15.38 0.04
CA ARG A 289 7.56 -16.47 0.61
C ARG A 289 8.40 -17.75 0.73
N TYR A 290 8.39 -18.34 1.93
CA TYR A 290 8.96 -19.64 2.24
C TYR A 290 7.83 -20.58 2.67
N ILE A 291 7.86 -21.80 2.15
CA ILE A 291 6.86 -22.86 2.37
C ILE A 291 7.55 -24.02 3.07
#